data_AF-A0A3D2YSW0-F1
#
_entry.id   AF-A0A3D2YSW0-F1
#
_cell.length_a   1.000
_cell.length_b   1.000
_cell.length_c   1.000
_cell.angle_alpha   90.00
_cell.angle_beta   90.00
_cell.angle_gamma   90.00
#
_symmetry.space_group_name_H-M   'P 1'
#
loop_
_entity.id
_entity.type
_entity.pdbx_description
1 polymer ?
#
loop_
_entity_poly.entity_id
_entity_poly.type
_entity_poly.pdbx_seq_one_letter_code
_entity_poly.pdbx_strand_id
1 'polypeptide(L)'
;ENQSFVSGAALGDDGLVVNVSDGDASTPGLLKLMIENNIEIARLAVSKPTLDDVFLKHTGRTIRSDEGGGDGYTEALRPMLGLQRRR
;
A
#
# COMPACT_ATOMS: atom_id res chain seq x y z
N GLU A 1 -15.73 -22.46 14.44
CA GLU A 1 -15.52 -22.76 13.00
C GLU A 1 -14.19 -22.14 12.57
N ASN A 2 -13.40 -22.82 11.74
CA ASN A 2 -12.14 -22.28 11.25
C ASN A 2 -12.47 -21.21 10.21
N GLN A 3 -12.11 -19.95 10.47
CA GLN A 3 -12.32 -18.85 9.52
C GLN A 3 -11.40 -19.07 8.31
N SER A 4 -11.93 -19.66 7.24
CA SER A 4 -11.19 -20.11 6.05
C SER A 4 -10.43 -19.00 5.31
N PHE A 5 -10.73 -17.75 5.63
CA PHE A 5 -10.12 -16.57 5.03
C PHE A 5 -8.92 -16.01 5.80
N VAL A 6 -8.57 -16.53 6.98
CA VAL A 6 -7.40 -16.08 7.75
C VAL A 6 -6.17 -16.88 7.32
N SER A 7 -5.16 -16.20 6.77
CA SER A 7 -3.90 -16.81 6.34
C SER A 7 -2.80 -16.75 7.41
N GLY A 8 -2.93 -15.86 8.39
CA GLY A 8 -2.02 -15.79 9.53
C GLY A 8 -2.39 -14.69 10.51
N ALA A 9 -1.82 -14.75 11.71
CA ALA A 9 -1.97 -13.72 12.72
C ALA A 9 -0.64 -13.51 13.45
N ALA A 10 -0.32 -12.27 13.78
CA ALA A 10 0.86 -11.88 14.52
C ALA A 10 0.52 -10.78 15.52
N LEU A 11 1.15 -10.80 16.69
CA LEU A 11 1.16 -9.67 17.60
C LEU A 11 2.14 -8.62 17.05
N GLY A 12 1.63 -7.44 16.76
CA GLY A 12 2.43 -6.23 16.56
C GLY A 12 2.54 -5.45 17.86
N ASP A 13 3.24 -4.31 17.79
CA ASP A 13 3.54 -3.49 18.97
C ASP A 13 2.28 -2.90 19.62
N ASP A 14 1.30 -2.49 18.81
CA ASP A 14 0.07 -1.83 19.27
C ASP A 14 -1.20 -2.71 19.13
N GLY A 15 -1.05 -3.99 18.78
CA GLY A 15 -2.21 -4.87 18.66
C GLY A 15 -2.03 -6.11 17.80
N LEU A 16 -3.16 -6.72 17.43
CA LEU A 16 -3.20 -7.93 16.63
C LEU A 16 -3.25 -7.58 15.14
N VAL A 17 -2.27 -8.06 14.38
CA VAL A 17 -2.28 -8.00 12.92
C VAL A 17 -2.76 -9.34 12.39
N VAL A 18 -3.86 -9.33 11.62
CA VAL A 18 -4.42 -10.53 11.00
C VAL A 18 -4.30 -10.39 9.49
N ASN A 19 -3.64 -11.36 8.87
CA ASN A 19 -3.58 -11.48 7.42
C ASN A 19 -4.78 -12.29 6.94
N VAL A 20 -5.53 -11.73 6.00
CA VAL A 20 -6.69 -12.37 5.39
C VAL A 20 -6.56 -12.43 3.88
N SER A 21 -7.13 -13.46 3.26
CA SER A 21 -7.33 -13.51 1.81
C SER A 21 -8.51 -12.62 1.42
N ASP A 22 -8.36 -11.78 0.39
CA ASP A 22 -9.42 -10.90 -0.09
C ASP A 22 -10.02 -10.02 1.03
N GLY A 23 -9.25 -9.02 1.46
CA GLY A 23 -9.59 -8.18 2.62
C GLY A 23 -10.94 -7.48 2.49
N ASP A 24 -11.33 -7.08 1.28
CA ASP A 24 -12.61 -6.45 1.02
C ASP A 24 -13.77 -7.42 1.30
N ALA A 25 -13.71 -8.63 0.73
CA ALA A 25 -14.75 -9.65 0.91
C ALA A 25 -14.79 -10.21 2.34
N SER A 26 -13.65 -10.23 3.03
CA SER A 26 -13.51 -10.79 4.38
C SER A 26 -13.96 -9.83 5.49
N THR A 27 -14.01 -8.52 5.22
CA THR A 27 -14.34 -7.49 6.22
C THR A 27 -15.70 -7.71 6.91
N PRO A 28 -16.81 -7.97 6.19
CA PRO A 28 -18.11 -8.23 6.83
C PRO A 28 -18.10 -9.45 7.76
N GLY A 29 -17.38 -10.51 7.38
CA GLY A 29 -17.24 -11.72 8.18
C GLY A 29 -16.45 -11.48 9.47
N LEU A 30 -15.40 -10.66 9.40
CA LEU A 30 -14.62 -10.25 10.58
C LEU A 30 -15.46 -9.40 11.54
N LEU A 31 -16.24 -8.45 11.01
CA LEU A 31 -17.13 -7.61 11.79
C LEU A 31 -18.18 -8.44 12.55
N LYS A 32 -18.82 -9.38 11.84
CA LYS A 32 -19.79 -10.31 12.44
C LYS A 32 -19.18 -11.09 13.59
N LEU A 33 -17.96 -11.60 13.41
CA LEU A 33 -17.29 -12.39 14.45
C LEU A 33 -16.95 -11.53 15.68
N MET A 34 -16.54 -10.28 15.50
CA MET A 34 -16.34 -9.35 16.62
C MET A 34 -17.64 -9.11 17.41
N ILE A 35 -18.76 -8.88 16.71
CA ILE A 35 -20.07 -8.69 17.33
C ILE A 35 -20.51 -9.95 18.11
N GLU A 36 -20.39 -11.13 17.50
CA GLU A 36 -20.75 -12.41 18.14
C GLU A 36 -19.92 -12.69 19.41
N ASN A 37 -18.70 -12.16 19.48
CA ASN A 37 -17.83 -12.29 20.64
C ASN A 37 -17.92 -11.10 21.61
N ASN A 38 -18.91 -10.21 21.44
CA ASN A 38 -19.12 -9.00 22.25
C ASN A 38 -17.88 -8.08 22.31
N ILE A 39 -17.12 -8.02 21.22
CA ILE A 39 -15.99 -7.10 21.08
C ILE A 39 -16.52 -5.78 20.51
N GLU A 40 -16.40 -4.71 21.29
CA GLU A 40 -16.81 -3.37 20.85
C GLU A 40 -15.85 -2.82 19.79
N ILE A 41 -16.42 -2.29 18.70
CA ILE A 41 -15.66 -1.74 17.59
C ILE A 41 -15.76 -0.22 17.64
N ALA A 42 -14.70 0.43 18.14
CA ALA A 42 -14.65 1.89 18.22
C ALA A 42 -14.45 2.56 16.85
N ARG A 43 -13.66 1.93 15.95
CA ARG A 43 -13.35 2.46 14.62
C ARG A 43 -12.97 1.32 13.67
N LEU A 44 -13.49 1.40 12.44
CA LEU A 44 -13.08 0.52 11.34
C LEU A 44 -12.56 1.39 10.18
N ALA A 45 -11.42 1.01 9.61
CA ALA A 45 -10.88 1.60 8.40
C ALA A 45 -10.53 0.47 7.43
N VAL A 46 -11.01 0.58 6.19
CA VAL A 46 -10.67 -0.34 5.09
C VAL A 46 -10.05 0.52 4.00
N SER A 47 -8.82 0.19 3.61
CA SER A 47 -8.12 0.88 2.53
C SER A 47 -7.70 -0.13 1.48
N LYS A 48 -8.07 0.13 0.23
CA LYS A 48 -7.51 -0.59 -0.89
C LYS A 48 -6.04 -0.19 -1.05
N PRO A 49 -5.12 -1.15 -1.29
CA PRO A 49 -3.73 -0.82 -1.56
C PRO A 49 -3.67 0.05 -2.81
N THR A 50 -2.85 1.10 -2.76
CA THR A 50 -2.61 1.98 -3.90
C THR A 50 -1.69 1.29 -4.92
N LEU A 51 -1.61 1.84 -6.13
CA LEU A 51 -0.67 1.35 -7.13
C LEU A 51 0.78 1.43 -6.62
N ASP A 52 1.10 2.50 -5.90
CA ASP A 52 2.42 2.69 -5.28
C ASP A 52 2.72 1.60 -4.24
N ASP A 53 1.75 1.22 -3.40
CA ASP A 53 1.91 0.15 -2.42
C ASP A 53 2.20 -1.20 -3.09
N VAL A 54 1.45 -1.51 -4.16
CA VAL A 54 1.62 -2.73 -4.95
C VAL A 54 2.96 -2.72 -5.69
N PHE A 55 3.31 -1.59 -6.30
CA PHE A 55 4.56 -1.44 -7.04
C PHE A 55 5.78 -1.52 -6.12
N LEU A 56 5.73 -0.89 -4.95
CA LEU A 56 6.76 -0.99 -3.92
C LEU A 56 6.92 -2.45 -3.48
N LYS A 57 5.81 -3.14 -3.18
CA LYS A 57 5.83 -4.55 -2.75
C LYS A 57 6.44 -5.48 -3.81
N HIS A 58 6.18 -5.25 -5.09
CA HIS A 58 6.63 -6.15 -6.16
C HIS A 58 8.00 -5.79 -6.75
N THR A 59 8.40 -4.52 -6.75
CA THR A 59 9.62 -4.05 -7.43
C THR A 59 10.71 -3.57 -6.46
N GLY A 60 10.37 -3.31 -5.20
CA GLY A 60 11.27 -2.71 -4.23
C GLY A 60 11.63 -1.25 -4.53
N ARG A 61 10.91 -0.58 -5.44
CA ARG A 61 11.13 0.81 -5.84
C ARG A 61 9.84 1.61 -5.68
N THR A 62 9.95 2.87 -5.30
CA THR A 62 8.81 3.81 -5.26
C THR A 62 8.53 4.32 -6.68
N ILE A 63 7.26 4.43 -7.07
CA ILE A 63 6.89 5.15 -8.29
C ILE A 63 7.16 6.63 -8.03
N ARG A 64 8.01 7.26 -8.84
CA ARG A 64 8.11 8.72 -8.83
C ARG A 64 7.00 9.25 -9.72
N SER A 65 6.07 10.02 -9.15
CA SER A 65 5.25 10.95 -9.92
C SER A 65 6.11 12.14 -10.34
N ASP A 66 7.11 11.90 -11.19
CA ASP A 66 7.71 12.99 -11.96
C ASP A 66 6.66 13.31 -13.04
N GLU A 67 6.05 14.49 -12.92
CA GLU A 67 5.30 15.12 -14.00
C GLU A 67 6.12 14.91 -15.29
N GLY A 68 5.60 14.07 -16.19
CA GLY A 68 6.29 13.57 -17.39
C GLY A 68 6.50 14.68 -18.41
N GLY A 69 7.36 15.63 -18.05
CA GLY A 69 7.40 16.98 -18.53
C GLY A 69 8.79 17.59 -18.43
N GLY A 70 9.87 16.84 -18.63
CA GLY A 70 11.12 17.54 -18.91
C GLY A 70 12.35 16.71 -19.11
N ASP A 71 12.52 15.68 -18.29
CA ASP A 71 13.86 15.58 -17.71
C ASP A 71 14.83 14.82 -18.61
N GLY A 72 14.40 13.72 -19.23
CA GLY A 72 15.27 12.96 -20.14
C GLY A 72 15.61 13.71 -21.43
N TYR A 73 14.68 14.47 -21.99
CA TYR A 73 14.90 15.24 -23.22
C TYR A 73 15.66 16.53 -22.95
N THR A 74 15.36 17.26 -21.87
CA THR A 74 16.18 18.42 -21.50
C THR A 74 17.59 18.00 -21.09
N GLU A 75 17.77 16.88 -20.37
CA GLU A 75 19.09 16.34 -20.03
C GLU A 75 19.89 15.93 -21.27
N ALA A 76 19.24 15.29 -22.25
CA ALA A 76 19.89 14.92 -23.51
C ALA A 76 20.18 16.12 -24.42
N LEU A 77 19.37 17.18 -24.34
CA LEU A 77 19.53 18.40 -25.15
C LEU A 77 20.43 19.45 -24.47
N ARG A 78 20.74 19.33 -23.17
CA ARG A 78 21.63 20.24 -22.42
C ARG A 78 22.98 20.50 -23.11
N PRO A 79 23.70 19.49 -23.64
CA PRO A 79 24.97 19.71 -24.35
C PRO A 79 24.76 20.51 -25.64
N MET A 80 23.64 20.29 -26.33
CA MET A 80 23.30 20.95 -27.60
C MET A 80 22.83 22.40 -27.39
N LEU A 81 22.16 22.69 -26.27
CA LEU A 81 21.72 24.04 -25.90
C LEU A 81 22.85 24.90 -25.28
N GLY A 82 24.06 24.38 -25.13
CA GLY A 82 25.19 25.13 -24.57
C GLY A 82 25.04 25.48 -23.08
N LEU A 83 24.09 24.85 -22.39
CA LEU A 83 23.80 25.06 -20.97
C LEU A 83 24.75 24.23 -20.10
N GLN A 84 26.06 24.45 -20.25
CA GLN A 84 27.06 23.79 -19.43
C GLN A 84 27.32 24.63 -18.18
N ARG A 85 26.98 24.08 -17.01
CA ARG A 85 27.16 24.72 -15.71
C ARG A 85 28.66 25.01 -15.52
N ARG A 86 29.05 26.28 -15.66
CA ARG A 86 30.37 26.76 -15.24
C ARG A 86 30.47 26.50 -13.74
N ARG A 87 31.51 25.76 -13.35
CA ARG A 87 31.93 25.62 -11.95
C ARG A 87 32.29 26.98 -11.37
#